data_AF-A0A8B9AQP2-F1
#
_entry.id   AF-A0A8B9AQP2-F1
#
_cell.length_a   1.000
_cell.length_b   1.000
_cell.length_c   1.000
_cell.angle_alpha   90.00
_cell.angle_beta   90.00
_cell.angle_gamma   90.00
#
_symmetry.space_group_name_H-M   'P 1'
#
loop_
_entity.id
_entity.type
_entity.pdbx_description
1 polymer ?
#
loop_
_entity_poly.entity_id
_entity_poly.type
_entity_poly.pdbx_seq_one_letter_code
_entity_poly.pdbx_strand_id
1 'polypeptide(L)'
;MRERERAATQAPDPSSPASMEFDGASSLFSGVGFMPSQATQAPDPSSYCKLEQRTKEMKGINNAKLILLQSSKQAGGGGGAGAGGGSTAAPMLYLLGSHHRLWLIAFASFFTFTALLAFVTTTTTPRDPGLSSSNQFARAPSSFRHNSRLPDPVFDALVNYAAASNSSGKMGDADLRTIAAVLRRRAPCKFLVFGLGHETPLWRALNHGGTVFLDENEYYIAHLEGRLPGLEAYDIAYTTKAREMPDLIAAARRGRRGDCRPVQNLLFSDCRLALNDLPNALYDIPWDVILMDGPRGYASTSPGRMSAIFTAAVMARSAGPGPTDVLVHDYEREVERVCSEEFLCNENLVANTGQLAHFLIPGGNGATRDDFCANSTIAEAA
;
A
#
# COMPACT_ATOMS: atom_id res chain seq x y z
N MET A 1 72.69 24.97 -43.11
CA MET A 1 72.77 24.85 -44.57
C MET A 1 71.79 23.75 -44.97
N ARG A 2 70.62 24.10 -45.56
CA ARG A 2 69.54 23.29 -46.23
C ARG A 2 69.10 21.97 -45.55
N GLU A 3 67.83 21.56 -45.44
CA GLU A 3 66.67 21.52 -46.35
C GLU A 3 65.45 20.90 -45.61
N ARG A 4 64.21 21.13 -46.11
CA ARG A 4 62.93 20.34 -45.94
C ARG A 4 62.24 20.35 -44.56
N GLU A 5 60.91 20.42 -44.38
CA GLU A 5 59.68 19.97 -45.10
C GLU A 5 58.46 20.78 -44.55
N ARG A 6 57.59 21.42 -45.37
CA ARG A 6 56.16 21.10 -45.71
C ARG A 6 55.38 20.23 -44.70
N ALA A 7 54.10 20.42 -44.36
CA ALA A 7 53.01 21.29 -44.82
C ALA A 7 51.91 21.38 -43.72
N ALA A 8 51.12 22.46 -43.72
CA ALA A 8 49.97 22.68 -42.84
C ALA A 8 48.66 22.57 -43.61
N THR A 9 47.62 22.02 -42.97
CA THR A 9 46.24 21.97 -43.50
C THR A 9 45.31 22.60 -42.47
N GLN A 10 44.45 23.50 -42.92
CA GLN A 10 43.54 24.30 -42.12
C GLN A 10 42.09 24.07 -42.58
N ALA A 11 41.17 24.08 -41.61
CA ALA A 11 39.72 23.87 -41.72
C ALA A 11 39.01 24.88 -42.64
N PRO A 12 37.73 24.62 -43.00
CA PRO A 12 36.66 25.42 -42.38
C PRO A 12 35.27 24.74 -42.25
N ASP A 13 34.41 25.40 -41.46
CA ASP A 13 32.93 25.39 -41.38
C ASP A 13 32.49 26.87 -41.64
N PRO A 14 31.22 27.34 -41.83
CA PRO A 14 29.90 26.67 -41.79
C PRO A 14 28.80 27.17 -42.81
N SER A 15 27.60 26.57 -42.71
CA SER A 15 26.22 27.10 -42.90
C SER A 15 25.62 27.51 -44.28
N SER A 16 24.64 26.68 -44.73
CA SER A 16 23.33 26.81 -45.48
C SER A 16 22.80 28.14 -46.07
N PRO A 17 21.65 28.19 -46.83
CA PRO A 17 20.79 27.14 -47.46
C PRO A 17 20.35 27.44 -48.94
N ALA A 18 19.77 26.46 -49.66
CA ALA A 18 18.84 26.73 -50.78
C ALA A 18 17.94 25.53 -51.14
N SER A 19 16.66 25.87 -51.38
CA SER A 19 15.48 25.08 -51.74
C SER A 19 15.49 24.47 -53.15
N MET A 20 14.77 23.36 -53.33
CA MET A 20 14.22 22.96 -54.64
C MET A 20 12.90 22.17 -54.48
N GLU A 21 11.86 22.69 -55.14
CA GLU A 21 10.60 22.03 -55.46
C GLU A 21 10.79 20.88 -56.46
N PHE A 22 9.89 19.90 -56.45
CA PHE A 22 9.52 19.17 -57.67
C PHE A 22 8.06 18.68 -57.58
N ASP A 23 7.30 19.02 -58.62
CA ASP A 23 5.94 18.57 -58.94
C ASP A 23 5.89 17.10 -59.38
N GLY A 24 4.73 16.47 -59.19
CA GLY A 24 4.13 15.72 -60.30
C GLY A 24 3.73 14.24 -60.08
N ALA A 25 2.41 14.05 -60.14
CA ALA A 25 1.68 12.94 -60.78
C ALA A 25 1.05 11.82 -59.91
N SER A 26 -0.28 11.77 -60.06
CA SER A 26 -1.30 10.91 -59.47
C SER A 26 -1.39 9.49 -60.05
N SER A 27 -1.92 8.58 -59.23
CA SER A 27 -3.20 7.85 -59.43
C SER A 27 -3.14 6.34 -59.22
N LEU A 28 -4.32 5.81 -58.82
CA LEU A 28 -4.77 4.42 -58.70
C LEU A 28 -4.68 3.78 -57.30
N PHE A 29 -5.74 3.92 -56.48
CA PHE A 29 -6.85 2.95 -56.45
C PHE A 29 -7.93 3.40 -55.46
N SER A 30 -9.17 3.43 -55.96
CA SER A 30 -10.39 3.59 -55.16
C SER A 30 -10.75 2.30 -54.42
N GLY A 31 -11.26 2.47 -53.20
CA GLY A 31 -12.47 1.76 -52.78
C GLY A 31 -12.32 0.57 -51.84
N VAL A 32 -12.35 0.84 -50.53
CA VAL A 32 -13.09 -0.01 -49.56
C VAL A 32 -13.75 0.92 -48.53
N GLY A 33 -15.04 0.68 -48.28
CA GLY A 33 -15.94 1.58 -47.58
C GLY A 33 -15.58 1.85 -46.12
N PHE A 34 -15.77 3.11 -45.74
CA PHE A 34 -15.80 3.58 -44.37
C PHE A 34 -17.13 3.15 -43.72
N MET A 35 -17.07 2.26 -42.72
CA MET A 35 -18.13 2.13 -41.72
C MET A 35 -17.84 3.12 -40.59
N PRO A 36 -18.83 3.92 -40.12
CA PRO A 36 -18.63 4.70 -38.92
C PRO A 36 -18.62 3.76 -37.71
N SER A 37 -17.44 3.61 -37.11
CA SER A 37 -17.28 2.98 -35.80
C SER A 37 -18.10 3.77 -34.78
N GLN A 38 -19.03 3.10 -34.10
CA GLN A 38 -19.71 3.70 -32.96
C GLN A 38 -18.67 4.01 -31.89
N ALA A 39 -18.50 5.29 -31.60
CA ALA A 39 -17.79 5.76 -30.43
C ALA A 39 -18.51 5.21 -29.19
N THR A 40 -17.94 4.18 -28.58
CA THR A 40 -18.27 3.82 -27.21
C THR A 40 -17.67 4.91 -26.33
N GLN A 41 -18.54 5.81 -25.91
CA GLN A 41 -18.24 6.92 -25.03
C GLN A 41 -17.71 6.35 -23.71
N ALA A 42 -16.42 6.55 -23.43
CA ALA A 42 -15.86 6.28 -22.12
C ALA A 42 -16.60 7.14 -21.07
N PRO A 43 -16.92 6.61 -19.88
CA PRO A 43 -17.64 7.37 -18.87
C PRO A 43 -16.78 8.53 -18.36
N ASP A 44 -17.40 9.71 -18.30
CA ASP A 44 -16.84 10.98 -17.83
C ASP A 44 -16.37 10.88 -16.35
N PRO A 45 -15.11 11.24 -16.04
CA PRO A 45 -14.56 11.21 -14.68
C PRO A 45 -15.29 12.14 -13.67
N SER A 46 -16.15 13.04 -14.14
CA SER A 46 -17.03 13.88 -13.30
C SER A 46 -18.09 13.09 -12.50
N SER A 47 -18.40 11.86 -12.91
CA SER A 47 -19.45 11.04 -12.28
C SER A 47 -19.07 10.48 -10.91
N TYR A 48 -17.78 10.38 -10.58
CA TYR A 48 -17.31 9.93 -9.26
C TYR A 48 -17.40 11.02 -8.18
N CYS A 49 -17.20 12.30 -8.53
CA CYS A 49 -17.33 13.43 -7.60
C CYS A 49 -18.75 13.63 -7.06
N LYS A 50 -19.78 13.12 -7.77
CA LYS A 50 -21.18 13.39 -7.43
C LYS A 50 -21.75 12.45 -6.37
N LEU A 51 -21.10 11.31 -6.12
CA LEU A 51 -21.47 10.37 -5.05
C LEU A 51 -20.90 10.80 -3.68
N GLU A 52 -19.80 11.56 -3.67
CA GLU A 52 -19.10 11.96 -2.44
C GLU A 52 -19.74 13.17 -1.71
N GLN A 53 -20.61 13.92 -2.39
CA GLN A 53 -21.33 15.05 -1.79
C GLN A 53 -22.65 14.64 -1.11
N ARG A 54 -23.15 13.42 -1.30
CA ARG A 54 -24.44 12.96 -0.71
C ARG A 54 -24.32 12.24 0.63
N THR A 55 -23.12 12.03 1.16
CA THR A 55 -22.89 11.34 2.44
C THR A 55 -22.31 12.22 3.56
N LYS A 56 -22.21 13.54 3.36
CA LYS A 56 -21.84 14.51 4.42
C LYS A 56 -23.05 15.27 4.96
N GLU A 57 -24.01 14.55 5.54
CA GLU A 57 -24.84 15.07 6.62
C GLU A 57 -25.22 13.91 7.56
N MET A 58 -24.39 13.66 8.57
CA MET A 58 -24.86 13.13 9.85
C MET A 58 -23.88 13.54 10.95
N LYS A 59 -24.36 14.50 11.75
CA LYS A 59 -23.69 15.13 12.87
C LYS A 59 -23.64 14.14 14.04
N GLY A 60 -22.45 13.88 14.55
CA GLY A 60 -22.22 12.96 15.67
C GLY A 60 -22.86 13.42 16.97
N ILE A 61 -23.34 12.45 17.75
CA ILE A 61 -23.65 12.60 19.18
C ILE A 61 -23.06 11.37 19.87
N ASN A 62 -21.85 11.51 20.40
CA ASN A 62 -21.31 10.60 21.42
C ASN A 62 -21.48 11.31 22.77
N ASN A 63 -22.21 10.69 23.71
CA ASN A 63 -22.08 10.85 25.16
C ASN A 63 -23.03 9.88 25.86
N ALA A 64 -22.60 8.64 26.07
CA ALA A 64 -23.29 7.70 26.96
C ALA A 64 -22.80 7.92 28.40
N LYS A 65 -23.64 8.56 29.22
CA LYS A 65 -23.43 8.72 30.67
C LYS A 65 -24.20 7.61 31.37
N LEU A 66 -23.48 6.77 32.11
CA LEU A 66 -24.02 5.69 32.94
C LEU A 66 -24.84 6.30 34.08
N ILE A 67 -26.17 6.09 34.11
CA ILE A 67 -27.04 6.46 35.24
C ILE A 67 -27.45 5.18 35.95
N LEU A 68 -26.99 5.04 37.19
CA LEU A 68 -27.29 3.95 38.10
C LEU A 68 -28.55 4.32 38.90
N LEU A 69 -29.68 3.66 38.63
CA LEU A 69 -30.92 3.84 39.41
C LEU A 69 -31.05 2.73 40.45
N GLN A 70 -30.83 3.07 41.71
CA GLN A 70 -31.20 2.25 42.86
C GLN A 70 -32.72 2.33 43.11
N SER A 71 -33.31 1.20 43.48
CA SER A 71 -34.72 1.07 43.84
C SER A 71 -34.91 1.24 45.35
N SER A 72 -35.71 2.21 45.76
CA SER A 72 -36.14 2.41 47.15
C SER A 72 -37.66 2.27 47.23
N LYS A 73 -38.10 1.22 47.94
CA LYS A 73 -39.50 0.96 48.31
C LYS A 73 -39.98 2.00 49.32
N GLN A 74 -41.22 2.47 49.19
CA GLN A 74 -41.98 2.96 50.34
C GLN A 74 -43.43 2.50 50.29
N ALA A 75 -43.91 2.11 51.47
CA ALA A 75 -45.15 1.44 51.76
C ALA A 75 -46.29 2.44 52.04
N GLY A 76 -47.51 1.91 52.03
CA GLY A 76 -48.77 2.66 52.02
C GLY A 76 -49.16 3.36 53.32
N GLY A 77 -50.29 4.07 53.24
CA GLY A 77 -51.14 4.31 54.40
C GLY A 77 -51.89 5.65 54.40
N GLY A 78 -53.19 5.60 54.04
CA GLY A 78 -54.25 6.20 54.86
C GLY A 78 -54.72 7.63 54.61
N GLY A 79 -55.97 7.75 54.13
CA GLY A 79 -57.00 8.52 54.85
C GLY A 79 -57.49 9.85 54.26
N GLY A 80 -58.79 9.91 53.94
CA GLY A 80 -59.65 11.01 54.41
C GLY A 80 -60.28 11.99 53.41
N ALA A 81 -61.53 11.69 53.02
CA ALA A 81 -62.71 12.58 52.87
C ALA A 81 -62.73 13.76 51.86
N GLY A 82 -63.82 13.82 51.05
CA GLY A 82 -64.29 15.04 50.39
C GLY A 82 -65.19 14.80 49.19
N ALA A 83 -66.48 15.13 49.34
CA ALA A 83 -67.62 14.86 48.46
C ALA A 83 -67.59 15.44 47.03
N GLY A 84 -68.38 14.83 46.11
CA GLY A 84 -68.94 15.53 44.96
C GLY A 84 -69.28 14.69 43.72
N GLY A 85 -70.54 14.24 43.60
CA GLY A 85 -71.37 14.20 42.36
C GLY A 85 -70.81 13.54 41.08
N GLY A 86 -71.45 12.44 40.67
CA GLY A 86 -71.00 11.58 39.59
C GLY A 86 -71.34 12.01 38.15
N SER A 87 -70.69 11.34 37.19
CA SER A 87 -71.31 10.75 35.99
C SER A 87 -70.27 10.01 35.13
N THR A 88 -70.67 8.79 34.76
CA THR A 88 -70.35 8.05 33.52
C THR A 88 -68.96 7.45 33.26
N ALA A 89 -69.04 6.16 32.87
CA ALA A 89 -68.19 5.38 31.97
C ALA A 89 -67.19 4.37 32.56
N ALA A 90 -67.43 3.13 32.13
CA ALA A 90 -66.86 1.82 32.44
C ALA A 90 -65.34 1.64 32.11
N PRO A 91 -64.73 0.51 32.52
CA PRO A 91 -63.28 0.31 32.59
C PRO A 91 -62.69 -0.27 31.29
N MET A 92 -61.55 0.25 30.84
CA MET A 92 -60.85 -0.32 29.68
C MET A 92 -59.35 0.03 29.67
N LEU A 93 -58.61 -0.38 30.71
CA LEU A 93 -57.15 -0.21 30.75
C LEU A 93 -56.37 -1.43 31.25
N TYR A 94 -56.91 -2.64 31.11
CA TYR A 94 -56.18 -3.88 31.41
C TYR A 94 -55.83 -4.75 30.18
N LEU A 95 -56.15 -4.32 28.95
CA LEU A 95 -56.00 -5.18 27.76
C LEU A 95 -54.90 -4.79 26.75
N LEU A 96 -54.10 -3.74 26.97
CA LEU A 96 -53.02 -3.36 26.05
C LEU A 96 -51.60 -3.81 26.46
N GLY A 97 -51.41 -4.34 27.69
CA GLY A 97 -50.10 -4.80 28.17
C GLY A 97 -49.75 -6.25 27.81
N SER A 98 -50.73 -7.05 27.36
CA SER A 98 -50.59 -8.49 27.14
C SER A 98 -49.98 -8.83 25.76
N HIS A 99 -50.35 -8.07 24.72
CA HIS A 99 -49.95 -8.38 23.34
C HIS A 99 -48.44 -8.21 23.08
N HIS A 100 -47.80 -7.18 23.61
CA HIS A 100 -46.35 -6.97 23.42
C HIS A 100 -45.49 -8.00 24.17
N ARG A 101 -45.96 -8.46 25.35
CA ARG A 101 -45.26 -9.51 26.11
C ARG A 101 -45.36 -10.86 25.42
N LEU A 102 -46.52 -11.19 24.86
CA LEU A 102 -46.73 -12.39 24.05
C LEU A 102 -45.87 -12.37 22.77
N TRP A 103 -45.74 -11.22 22.12
CA TRP A 103 -44.92 -11.08 20.92
C TRP A 103 -43.42 -11.21 21.21
N LEU A 104 -42.94 -10.65 22.33
CA LEU A 104 -41.55 -10.79 22.75
C LEU A 104 -41.21 -12.24 23.12
N ILE A 105 -42.12 -12.96 23.78
CA ILE A 105 -41.93 -14.38 24.09
C ILE A 105 -41.92 -15.22 22.80
N ALA A 106 -42.81 -14.94 21.85
CA ALA A 106 -42.83 -15.61 20.55
C ALA A 106 -41.50 -15.37 19.79
N PHE A 107 -41.01 -14.14 19.77
CA PHE A 107 -39.78 -13.78 19.07
C PHE A 107 -38.54 -14.43 19.71
N ALA A 108 -38.45 -14.43 21.04
CA ALA A 108 -37.39 -15.11 21.77
C ALA A 108 -37.41 -16.62 21.54
N SER A 109 -38.60 -17.24 21.57
CA SER A 109 -38.76 -18.68 21.33
C SER A 109 -38.32 -19.09 19.91
N PHE A 110 -38.66 -18.27 18.90
CA PHE A 110 -38.25 -18.52 17.51
C PHE A 110 -36.73 -18.50 17.35
N PHE A 111 -36.04 -17.51 17.93
CA PHE A 111 -34.57 -17.44 17.87
C PHE A 111 -33.87 -18.57 18.63
N THR A 112 -34.41 -19.00 19.78
CA THR A 112 -33.86 -20.17 20.48
C THR A 112 -34.08 -21.47 19.70
N PHE A 113 -35.21 -21.60 19.00
CA PHE A 113 -35.52 -22.78 18.20
C PHE A 113 -34.66 -22.88 16.95
N THR A 114 -34.41 -21.76 16.24
CA THR A 114 -33.52 -21.75 15.07
C THR A 114 -32.06 -22.06 15.44
N ALA A 115 -31.59 -21.55 16.59
CA ALA A 115 -30.24 -21.85 17.09
C ALA A 115 -30.08 -23.33 17.47
N LEU A 116 -31.08 -23.93 18.13
CA LEU A 116 -31.07 -25.37 18.45
C LEU A 116 -31.17 -26.24 17.20
N LEU A 117 -32.00 -25.85 16.21
CA LEU A 117 -32.10 -26.59 14.95
C LEU A 117 -30.78 -26.55 14.16
N ALA A 118 -30.08 -25.41 14.13
CA ALA A 118 -28.76 -25.28 13.51
C ALA A 118 -27.68 -26.12 14.23
N PHE A 119 -27.76 -26.26 15.55
CA PHE A 119 -26.85 -27.09 16.33
C PHE A 119 -27.10 -28.59 16.12
N VAL A 120 -28.36 -28.99 15.94
CA VAL A 120 -28.72 -30.39 15.65
C VAL A 120 -28.39 -30.76 14.20
N THR A 121 -28.60 -29.86 13.23
CA THR A 121 -28.28 -30.15 11.82
C THR A 121 -26.77 -30.16 11.52
N THR A 122 -25.95 -29.47 12.32
CA THR A 122 -24.49 -29.52 12.21
C THR A 122 -23.86 -30.72 12.91
N THR A 123 -24.58 -31.39 13.82
CA THR A 123 -24.08 -32.55 14.58
C THR A 123 -24.51 -33.90 14.01
N THR A 124 -25.35 -33.92 12.96
CA THR A 124 -25.82 -35.15 12.32
C THR A 124 -25.55 -35.23 10.81
N THR A 125 -24.35 -34.85 10.36
CA THR A 125 -23.85 -35.30 9.05
C THR A 125 -23.10 -36.63 9.23
N PRO A 126 -23.51 -37.72 8.56
CA PRO A 126 -22.77 -38.96 8.53
C PRO A 126 -21.40 -38.73 7.87
N ARG A 127 -20.32 -39.12 8.56
CA ARG A 127 -19.01 -39.34 7.95
C ARG A 127 -19.11 -40.51 6.97
N ASP A 128 -18.89 -40.27 5.69
CA ASP A 128 -18.60 -41.34 4.74
C ASP A 128 -17.24 -42.00 5.07
N PRO A 129 -17.17 -43.34 5.15
CA PRO A 129 -15.92 -44.06 5.31
C PRO A 129 -15.34 -44.42 3.93
N GLY A 130 -14.11 -44.00 3.68
CA GLY A 130 -13.20 -44.71 2.78
C GLY A 130 -13.09 -44.23 1.34
N LEU A 131 -12.05 -43.44 1.07
CA LEU A 131 -11.11 -43.79 0.00
C LEU A 131 -9.70 -43.68 0.59
N SER A 132 -9.17 -44.83 1.01
CA SER A 132 -7.76 -44.98 1.35
C SER A 132 -6.94 -44.88 0.07
N SER A 133 -6.42 -43.69 -0.24
CA SER A 133 -5.23 -43.58 -1.06
C SER A 133 -4.05 -43.39 -0.13
N SER A 134 -3.32 -44.49 0.04
CA SER A 134 -1.97 -44.54 0.59
C SER A 134 -1.15 -43.33 0.13
N ASN A 135 -0.71 -42.49 1.07
CA ASN A 135 0.45 -41.62 0.86
C ASN A 135 1.69 -42.52 0.74
N GLN A 136 1.85 -43.13 -0.43
CA GLN A 136 3.16 -43.47 -0.92
C GLN A 136 3.89 -42.13 -1.07
N PHE A 137 4.82 -41.87 -0.16
CA PHE A 137 5.97 -41.02 -0.43
C PHE A 137 6.73 -41.67 -1.59
N ALA A 138 6.20 -41.52 -2.81
CA ALA A 138 7.01 -41.56 -4.00
C ALA A 138 7.93 -40.35 -3.89
N ARG A 139 9.14 -40.61 -3.38
CA ARG A 139 10.30 -39.75 -3.54
C ARG A 139 10.55 -39.66 -5.03
N ALA A 140 9.80 -38.76 -5.69
CA ALA A 140 10.18 -38.27 -7.00
C ALA A 140 11.62 -37.77 -6.86
N PRO A 141 12.54 -38.16 -7.74
CA PRO A 141 13.89 -37.64 -7.68
C PRO A 141 13.79 -36.13 -7.82
N SER A 142 14.06 -35.41 -6.73
CA SER A 142 14.12 -33.95 -6.66
C SER A 142 15.40 -33.46 -7.36
N SER A 143 15.54 -33.82 -8.63
CA SER A 143 16.65 -33.43 -9.50
C SER A 143 16.17 -32.51 -10.63
N PHE A 144 15.10 -31.77 -10.40
CA PHE A 144 14.89 -30.47 -11.04
C PHE A 144 14.91 -29.41 -9.94
N ARG A 145 16.11 -28.93 -9.60
CA ARG A 145 16.21 -27.55 -9.08
C ARG A 145 15.76 -26.68 -10.24
N HIS A 146 14.45 -26.44 -10.35
CA HIS A 146 13.97 -25.42 -11.27
C HIS A 146 14.71 -24.14 -10.91
N ASN A 147 15.44 -23.58 -11.88
CA ASN A 147 15.86 -22.19 -11.78
C ASN A 147 14.58 -21.40 -11.54
N SER A 148 14.40 -20.95 -10.31
CA SER A 148 13.29 -20.11 -9.86
C SER A 148 13.34 -18.72 -10.50
N ARG A 149 14.43 -18.42 -11.21
CA ARG A 149 14.62 -17.23 -12.01
C ARG A 149 14.03 -17.42 -13.41
N LEU A 150 13.26 -16.42 -13.85
CA LEU A 150 12.70 -16.38 -15.20
C LEU A 150 13.81 -16.48 -16.27
N PRO A 151 13.56 -17.18 -17.40
CA PRO A 151 14.44 -17.09 -18.56
C PRO A 151 14.59 -15.64 -19.03
N ASP A 152 15.80 -15.22 -19.41
CA ASP A 152 16.08 -13.82 -19.76
C ASP A 152 15.15 -13.24 -20.84
N PRO A 153 14.80 -13.97 -21.94
CA PRO A 153 13.85 -13.45 -22.92
C PRO A 153 12.45 -13.20 -22.36
N VAL A 154 12.02 -14.01 -21.39
CA VAL A 154 10.72 -13.83 -20.71
C VAL A 154 10.78 -12.61 -19.81
N PHE A 155 11.86 -12.45 -19.05
CA PHE A 155 12.09 -11.25 -18.24
C PHE A 155 12.10 -9.98 -19.09
N ASP A 156 12.86 -9.96 -20.18
CA ASP A 156 12.96 -8.81 -21.08
C ASP A 156 11.62 -8.50 -21.75
N ALA A 157 10.87 -9.52 -22.18
CA ALA A 157 9.55 -9.32 -22.76
C ALA A 157 8.58 -8.68 -21.74
N LEU A 158 8.54 -9.17 -20.49
CA LEU A 158 7.68 -8.62 -19.44
C LEU A 158 8.00 -7.15 -19.18
N VAL A 159 9.27 -6.81 -19.03
CA VAL A 159 9.72 -5.42 -18.84
C VAL A 159 9.37 -4.56 -20.05
N ASN A 160 9.61 -5.06 -21.27
CA ASN A 160 9.35 -4.31 -22.50
C ASN A 160 7.86 -4.00 -22.68
N TYR A 161 6.98 -4.96 -22.45
CA TYR A 161 5.54 -4.74 -22.57
C TYR A 161 4.98 -3.86 -21.45
N ALA A 162 5.51 -3.97 -20.23
CA ALA A 162 5.12 -3.08 -19.14
C ALA A 162 5.55 -1.63 -19.42
N ALA A 163 6.79 -1.44 -19.90
CA ALA A 163 7.31 -0.14 -20.30
C ALA A 163 6.49 0.51 -21.43
N ALA A 164 6.08 -0.28 -22.42
CA ALA A 164 5.31 0.15 -23.59
C ALA A 164 3.80 0.35 -23.33
N SER A 165 3.31 0.10 -22.10
CA SER A 165 1.90 0.31 -21.75
C SER A 165 1.49 1.78 -21.95
N ASN A 166 0.27 2.02 -22.42
CA ASN A 166 -0.31 3.37 -22.56
C ASN A 166 -1.06 3.83 -21.29
N SER A 167 -0.96 3.08 -20.19
CA SER A 167 -1.61 3.44 -18.93
C SER A 167 -1.01 4.74 -18.37
N SER A 168 -1.86 5.73 -18.09
CA SER A 168 -1.43 7.06 -17.62
C SER A 168 -0.88 7.08 -16.20
N GLY A 169 -1.14 6.03 -15.41
CA GLY A 169 -0.66 5.90 -14.03
C GLY A 169 0.51 4.92 -13.89
N LYS A 170 1.17 4.54 -14.99
CA LYS A 170 2.32 3.64 -14.95
C LYS A 170 3.59 4.39 -14.54
N MET A 171 4.55 3.64 -14.02
CA MET A 171 5.89 4.15 -13.78
C MET A 171 6.62 4.53 -15.08
N GLY A 172 7.50 5.53 -15.01
CA GLY A 172 8.36 5.93 -16.12
C GLY A 172 9.22 4.77 -16.65
N ASP A 173 9.52 4.76 -17.95
CA ASP A 173 10.28 3.65 -18.57
C ASP A 173 11.67 3.48 -17.93
N ALA A 174 12.38 4.59 -17.72
CA ALA A 174 13.71 4.57 -17.11
C ALA A 174 13.69 3.99 -15.68
N ASP A 175 12.69 4.36 -14.88
CA ASP A 175 12.58 3.93 -13.50
C ASP A 175 12.16 2.46 -13.42
N LEU A 176 11.16 2.06 -14.21
CA LEU A 176 10.72 0.68 -14.32
C LEU A 176 11.87 -0.25 -14.72
N ARG A 177 12.68 0.14 -15.71
CA ARG A 177 13.86 -0.63 -16.13
C ARG A 177 14.96 -0.64 -15.07
N THR A 178 15.12 0.43 -14.30
CA THR A 178 16.11 0.51 -13.21
C THR A 178 15.76 -0.47 -12.09
N ILE A 179 14.50 -0.48 -11.65
CA ILE A 179 13.99 -1.45 -10.65
C ILE A 179 14.11 -2.88 -11.19
N ALA A 180 13.70 -3.12 -12.44
CA ALA A 180 13.84 -4.42 -13.07
C ALA A 180 15.31 -4.88 -13.15
N ALA A 181 16.27 -3.97 -13.39
CA ALA A 181 17.68 -4.32 -13.39
C ALA A 181 18.18 -4.77 -12.00
N VAL A 182 17.66 -4.19 -10.91
CA VAL A 182 17.93 -4.65 -9.54
C VAL A 182 17.35 -6.05 -9.33
N LEU A 183 16.07 -6.25 -9.67
CA LEU A 183 15.41 -7.56 -9.54
C LEU A 183 16.09 -8.63 -10.40
N ARG A 184 16.55 -8.30 -11.59
CA ARG A 184 17.33 -9.23 -12.44
C ARG A 184 18.58 -9.75 -11.72
N ARG A 185 19.22 -8.94 -10.88
CA ARG A 185 20.42 -9.36 -10.12
C ARG A 185 20.06 -10.09 -8.83
N ARG A 186 18.98 -9.70 -8.16
CA ARG A 186 18.63 -10.18 -6.80
C ARG A 186 17.64 -11.35 -6.82
N ALA A 187 16.74 -11.43 -7.79
CA ALA A 187 15.62 -12.37 -7.79
C ALA A 187 16.04 -13.85 -8.00
N PRO A 188 15.34 -14.79 -7.35
CA PRO A 188 14.31 -14.56 -6.34
C PRO A 188 14.91 -14.04 -5.02
N CYS A 189 14.25 -13.06 -4.41
CA CYS A 189 14.69 -12.39 -3.19
C CYS A 189 13.49 -12.00 -2.31
N LYS A 190 13.77 -11.62 -1.06
CA LYS A 190 12.75 -11.00 -0.19
C LYS A 190 12.55 -9.55 -0.62
N PHE A 191 11.45 -9.29 -1.29
CA PHE A 191 11.12 -7.99 -1.87
C PHE A 191 9.91 -7.39 -1.16
N LEU A 192 10.11 -6.25 -0.49
CA LEU A 192 9.04 -5.48 0.11
C LEU A 192 8.69 -4.29 -0.77
N VAL A 193 7.41 -4.07 -1.03
CA VAL A 193 6.92 -2.93 -1.81
C VAL A 193 5.92 -2.15 -0.99
N PHE A 194 6.21 -0.89 -0.71
CA PHE A 194 5.22 0.07 -0.22
C PHE A 194 4.53 0.67 -1.43
N GLY A 195 3.21 0.53 -1.51
CA GLY A 195 2.37 0.93 -2.63
C GLY A 195 1.97 -0.25 -3.53
N LEU A 196 0.67 -0.30 -3.84
CA LEU A 196 0.14 -1.08 -4.94
C LEU A 196 -0.13 -0.17 -6.13
N GLY A 197 0.13 -0.69 -7.32
CA GLY A 197 -0.02 0.07 -8.55
C GLY A 197 -0.15 -0.77 -9.80
N HIS A 198 -0.01 -0.13 -10.94
CA HIS A 198 -0.06 -0.76 -12.25
C HIS A 198 1.04 -1.82 -12.42
N GLU A 199 2.18 -1.63 -11.78
CA GLU A 199 3.36 -2.50 -11.84
C GLU A 199 3.28 -3.70 -10.90
N THR A 200 2.27 -3.80 -10.03
CA THR A 200 2.08 -4.93 -9.10
C THR A 200 2.23 -6.31 -9.77
N PRO A 201 1.57 -6.60 -10.91
CA PRO A 201 1.73 -7.89 -11.59
C PRO A 201 3.14 -8.11 -12.12
N LEU A 202 3.82 -7.03 -12.57
CA LEU A 202 5.20 -7.10 -13.05
C LEU A 202 6.15 -7.48 -11.91
N TRP A 203 6.09 -6.79 -10.78
CA TRP A 203 6.93 -7.06 -9.60
C TRP A 203 6.78 -8.49 -9.10
N ARG A 204 5.55 -9.01 -9.10
CA ARG A 204 5.28 -10.41 -8.76
C ARG A 204 5.87 -11.40 -9.75
N ALA A 205 5.78 -11.10 -11.04
CA ALA A 205 6.34 -11.96 -12.08
C ALA A 205 7.88 -11.97 -12.04
N LEU A 206 8.51 -10.80 -11.96
CA LEU A 206 9.97 -10.67 -11.95
C LEU A 206 10.61 -11.27 -10.68
N ASN A 207 9.90 -11.28 -9.55
CA ASN A 207 10.36 -11.84 -8.27
C ASN A 207 9.38 -12.90 -7.73
N HIS A 208 9.21 -13.98 -8.49
CA HIS A 208 8.24 -15.03 -8.17
C HIS A 208 8.46 -15.66 -6.78
N GLY A 209 7.46 -15.54 -5.89
CA GLY A 209 7.38 -16.25 -4.60
C GLY A 209 8.06 -15.57 -3.41
N GLY A 210 8.42 -14.29 -3.51
CA GLY A 210 9.09 -13.56 -2.42
C GLY A 210 8.74 -12.08 -2.33
N THR A 211 7.60 -11.65 -2.88
CA THR A 211 7.19 -10.24 -2.90
C THR A 211 6.00 -9.98 -1.98
N VAL A 212 6.14 -9.04 -1.05
CA VAL A 212 5.09 -8.57 -0.14
C VAL A 212 4.77 -7.11 -0.42
N PHE A 213 3.49 -6.76 -0.43
CA PHE A 213 3.01 -5.40 -0.67
C PHE A 213 2.38 -4.79 0.58
N LEU A 214 2.55 -3.49 0.78
CA LEU A 214 1.89 -2.71 1.81
C LEU A 214 1.18 -1.51 1.17
N ASP A 215 -0.10 -1.27 1.43
CA ASP A 215 -0.82 -0.13 0.84
C ASP A 215 -1.74 0.54 1.86
N GLU A 216 -1.99 1.84 1.71
CA GLU A 216 -2.91 2.56 2.59
C GLU A 216 -4.40 2.27 2.34
N ASN A 217 -4.74 1.61 1.24
CA ASN A 217 -6.11 1.41 0.79
C ASN A 217 -6.53 -0.08 0.81
N GLU A 218 -7.14 -0.50 1.91
CA GLU A 218 -7.72 -1.84 2.11
C GLU A 218 -8.65 -2.27 0.96
N TYR A 219 -9.49 -1.35 0.44
CA TYR A 219 -10.38 -1.67 -0.69
C TYR A 219 -9.61 -1.97 -1.97
N TYR A 220 -8.49 -1.27 -2.20
CA TYR A 220 -7.66 -1.51 -3.37
C TYR A 220 -6.90 -2.83 -3.26
N ILE A 221 -6.44 -3.17 -2.06
CA ILE A 221 -5.87 -4.49 -1.74
C ILE A 221 -6.87 -5.60 -2.07
N ALA A 222 -8.08 -5.56 -1.47
CA ALA A 222 -9.10 -6.57 -1.69
C ALA A 222 -9.49 -6.74 -3.17
N HIS A 223 -9.56 -5.62 -3.91
CA HIS A 223 -9.81 -5.63 -5.35
C HIS A 223 -8.69 -6.33 -6.14
N LEU A 224 -7.43 -6.09 -5.79
CA LEU A 224 -6.30 -6.74 -6.46
C LEU A 224 -6.12 -8.20 -6.07
N GLU A 225 -6.38 -8.57 -4.82
CA GLU A 225 -6.36 -9.96 -4.36
C GLU A 225 -7.36 -10.83 -5.14
N GLY A 226 -8.57 -10.32 -5.38
CA GLY A 226 -9.57 -11.00 -6.19
C GLY A 226 -9.17 -11.19 -7.67
N ARG A 227 -8.24 -10.37 -8.18
CA ARG A 227 -7.78 -10.41 -9.58
C ARG A 227 -6.45 -11.12 -9.77
N LEU A 228 -5.63 -11.18 -8.73
CA LEU A 228 -4.25 -11.65 -8.80
C LEU A 228 -4.03 -12.76 -7.74
N PRO A 229 -4.45 -14.01 -8.02
CA PRO A 229 -4.32 -15.11 -7.05
C PRO A 229 -2.92 -15.22 -6.44
N GLY A 230 -2.85 -15.38 -5.13
CA GLY A 230 -1.59 -15.45 -4.37
C GLY A 230 -0.86 -14.10 -4.24
N LEU A 231 -1.55 -12.97 -4.39
CA LEU A 231 -1.04 -11.66 -3.96
C LEU A 231 -0.90 -11.69 -2.44
N GLU A 232 0.28 -11.35 -1.94
CA GLU A 232 0.50 -11.12 -0.51
C GLU A 232 0.59 -9.62 -0.27
N ALA A 233 -0.48 -9.04 0.26
CA ALA A 233 -0.60 -7.61 0.50
C ALA A 233 -1.26 -7.34 1.86
N TYR A 234 -0.86 -6.27 2.54
CA TYR A 234 -1.41 -5.87 3.84
C TYR A 234 -1.73 -4.37 3.84
N ASP A 235 -2.84 -3.99 4.48
CA ASP A 235 -3.18 -2.59 4.67
C ASP A 235 -2.36 -2.00 5.82
N ILE A 236 -1.97 -0.73 5.68
CA ILE A 236 -1.19 -0.02 6.69
C ILE A 236 -1.74 1.39 6.92
N ALA A 237 -1.78 1.82 8.18
CA ALA A 237 -2.35 3.10 8.56
C ALA A 237 -1.27 4.17 8.72
N TYR A 238 -1.18 5.08 7.76
CA TYR A 238 -0.30 6.25 7.89
C TYR A 238 -0.95 7.34 8.73
N THR A 239 -0.33 7.65 9.87
CA THR A 239 -0.82 8.69 10.81
C THR A 239 -0.25 10.08 10.54
N THR A 240 0.81 10.18 9.73
CA THR A 240 1.50 11.43 9.38
C THR A 240 0.98 12.06 8.09
N LYS A 241 1.12 13.38 7.94
CA LYS A 241 0.79 14.10 6.70
C LYS A 241 2.03 14.71 6.06
N ALA A 242 2.03 14.84 4.73
CA ALA A 242 3.14 15.42 3.98
C ALA A 242 3.58 16.81 4.51
N ARG A 243 2.64 17.68 4.88
CA ARG A 243 2.93 19.01 5.45
C ARG A 243 3.65 18.98 6.80
N GLU A 244 3.61 17.86 7.52
CA GLU A 244 4.20 17.71 8.86
C GLU A 244 5.68 17.31 8.79
N MET A 245 6.22 17.08 7.58
CA MET A 245 7.60 16.66 7.36
C MET A 245 8.63 17.49 8.17
N PRO A 246 8.61 18.84 8.16
CA PRO A 246 9.64 19.60 8.87
C PRO A 246 9.67 19.29 10.38
N ASP A 247 8.48 19.23 11.00
CA ASP A 247 8.34 18.95 12.42
C ASP A 247 8.69 17.51 12.77
N LEU A 248 8.34 16.56 11.89
CA LEU A 248 8.64 15.14 12.05
C LEU A 248 10.15 14.88 11.98
N ILE A 249 10.85 15.48 11.02
CA ILE A 249 12.31 15.39 10.92
C ILE A 249 12.97 16.01 12.15
N ALA A 250 12.53 17.20 12.57
CA ALA A 250 13.08 17.83 13.77
C ALA A 250 12.86 16.97 15.03
N ALA A 251 11.68 16.33 15.16
CA ALA A 251 11.40 15.40 16.24
C ALA A 251 12.28 14.13 16.17
N ALA A 252 12.46 13.56 14.98
CA ALA A 252 13.29 12.38 14.76
C ALA A 252 14.76 12.64 15.10
N ARG A 253 15.30 13.80 14.72
CA ARG A 253 16.65 14.24 15.11
C ARG A 253 16.83 14.30 16.62
N ARG A 254 15.89 14.92 17.35
CA ARG A 254 15.90 14.95 18.82
C ARG A 254 15.78 13.55 19.44
N GLY A 255 14.97 12.69 18.83
CA GLY A 255 14.73 11.31 19.26
C GLY A 255 15.80 10.31 18.82
N ARG A 256 16.87 10.73 18.13
CA ARG A 256 17.82 9.82 17.49
C ARG A 256 18.60 8.95 18.48
N ARG A 257 18.80 9.44 19.71
CA ARG A 257 19.40 8.68 20.82
C ARG A 257 18.36 8.01 21.74
N GLY A 258 17.08 8.08 21.37
CA GLY A 258 15.94 7.53 22.11
C GLY A 258 15.04 6.71 21.19
N ASP A 259 13.84 7.20 20.92
CA ASP A 259 12.79 6.40 20.27
C ASP A 259 12.92 6.32 18.74
N CYS A 260 13.74 7.16 18.10
CA CYS A 260 13.93 7.22 16.64
C CYS A 260 15.35 6.80 16.22
N ARG A 261 15.84 5.67 16.72
CA ARG A 261 17.19 5.15 16.44
C ARG A 261 17.28 4.45 15.07
N PRO A 262 18.48 4.39 14.45
CA PRO A 262 18.70 3.67 13.19
C PRO A 262 18.50 2.15 13.28
N VAL A 263 18.81 1.57 14.44
CA VAL A 263 18.60 0.14 14.73
C VAL A 263 17.71 0.07 15.96
N GLN A 264 16.48 -0.39 15.77
CA GLN A 264 15.49 -0.45 16.84
C GLN A 264 14.33 -1.41 16.53
N ASN A 265 13.57 -1.74 17.57
CA ASN A 265 12.32 -2.47 17.42
C ASN A 265 11.20 -1.50 17.01
N LEU A 266 10.73 -1.62 15.76
CA LEU A 266 9.67 -0.77 15.22
C LEU A 266 8.29 -1.07 15.81
N LEU A 267 8.01 -2.32 16.21
CA LEU A 267 6.71 -2.72 16.77
C LEU A 267 6.40 -2.00 18.10
N PHE A 268 7.43 -1.65 18.88
CA PHE A 268 7.31 -0.96 20.17
C PHE A 268 7.95 0.44 20.17
N SER A 269 8.13 1.03 18.98
CA SER A 269 8.76 2.35 18.85
C SER A 269 7.76 3.47 19.13
N ASP A 270 8.13 4.41 20.01
CA ASP A 270 7.39 5.66 20.23
C ASP A 270 7.73 6.76 19.20
N CYS A 271 8.65 6.49 18.26
CA CYS A 271 8.91 7.42 17.16
C CYS A 271 7.66 7.63 16.30
N ARG A 272 7.26 8.88 16.12
CA ARG A 272 6.11 9.26 15.27
C ARG A 272 6.24 8.85 13.80
N LEU A 273 7.45 8.52 13.34
CA LEU A 273 7.72 8.05 11.98
C LEU A 273 7.71 6.52 11.85
N ALA A 274 7.70 5.77 12.96
CA ALA A 274 7.70 4.31 12.91
C ALA A 274 6.30 3.79 12.54
N LEU A 275 6.24 2.89 11.55
CA LEU A 275 5.05 2.09 11.29
C LEU A 275 5.07 0.87 12.21
N ASN A 276 4.20 0.86 13.22
CA ASN A 276 4.12 -0.14 14.28
C ASN A 276 2.92 -1.10 14.14
N ASP A 277 2.19 -1.01 13.02
CA ASP A 277 0.99 -1.77 12.70
C ASP A 277 1.20 -2.81 11.57
N LEU A 278 2.46 -3.12 11.22
CA LEU A 278 2.75 -4.18 10.25
C LEU A 278 2.51 -5.56 10.89
N PRO A 279 2.15 -6.59 10.10
CA PRO A 279 2.16 -7.95 10.60
C PRO A 279 3.51 -8.31 11.22
N ASN A 280 3.49 -8.87 12.45
CA ASN A 280 4.70 -9.07 13.27
C ASN A 280 5.86 -9.74 12.52
N ALA A 281 5.55 -10.71 11.66
CA ALA A 281 6.56 -11.44 10.89
C ALA A 281 7.38 -10.52 9.97
N LEU A 282 6.81 -9.42 9.46
CA LEU A 282 7.48 -8.56 8.48
C LEU A 282 8.64 -7.75 9.07
N TYR A 283 8.64 -7.50 10.39
CA TYR A 283 9.73 -6.78 11.06
C TYR A 283 11.04 -7.58 11.11
N ASP A 284 10.94 -8.92 11.16
CA ASP A 284 12.10 -9.81 11.31
C ASP A 284 12.62 -10.36 9.97
N ILE A 285 11.94 -10.05 8.86
CA ILE A 285 12.36 -10.50 7.53
C ILE A 285 13.60 -9.70 7.08
N PRO A 286 14.74 -10.36 6.74
CA PRO A 286 15.91 -9.68 6.19
C PRO A 286 15.65 -9.25 4.74
N TRP A 287 14.95 -8.15 4.52
CA TRP A 287 14.59 -7.71 3.18
C TRP A 287 15.83 -7.47 2.31
N ASP A 288 15.84 -8.06 1.11
CA ASP A 288 16.92 -7.93 0.14
C ASP A 288 16.76 -6.66 -0.70
N VAL A 289 15.50 -6.34 -1.02
CA VAL A 289 15.08 -5.17 -1.79
C VAL A 289 13.85 -4.57 -1.13
N ILE A 290 13.80 -3.25 -1.01
CA ILE A 290 12.64 -2.48 -0.57
C ILE A 290 12.35 -1.41 -1.61
N LEU A 291 11.13 -1.37 -2.14
CA LEU A 291 10.66 -0.33 -3.07
C LEU A 291 9.63 0.57 -2.38
N MET A 292 9.86 1.88 -2.43
CA MET A 292 8.94 2.92 -1.98
C MET A 292 8.21 3.53 -3.16
N ASP A 293 7.00 3.05 -3.41
CA ASP A 293 6.07 3.59 -4.41
C ASP A 293 4.72 4.02 -3.79
N GLY A 294 4.64 4.03 -2.46
CA GLY A 294 3.48 4.44 -1.68
C GLY A 294 3.90 4.98 -0.31
N PRO A 295 3.04 5.77 0.36
CA PRO A 295 1.71 6.17 -0.07
C PRO A 295 1.77 7.27 -1.14
N ARG A 296 0.61 7.64 -1.71
CA ARG A 296 0.51 8.55 -2.87
C ARG A 296 1.17 9.92 -2.70
N GLY A 297 1.11 10.54 -1.52
CA GLY A 297 1.87 11.75 -1.20
C GLY A 297 1.54 13.04 -1.97
N TYR A 298 0.60 13.05 -2.94
CA TYR A 298 0.39 14.19 -3.84
C TYR A 298 -0.15 15.48 -3.19
N ALA A 299 -0.79 15.37 -2.02
CA ALA A 299 -1.41 16.51 -1.33
C ALA A 299 -0.82 16.71 0.06
N SER A 300 -0.72 17.97 0.48
CA SER A 300 -0.15 18.37 1.77
C SER A 300 -0.87 17.75 2.98
N THR A 301 -2.16 17.42 2.84
CA THR A 301 -2.98 16.78 3.87
C THR A 301 -3.02 15.26 3.79
N SER A 302 -2.50 14.67 2.71
CA SER A 302 -2.43 13.22 2.53
C SER A 302 -1.21 12.64 3.25
N PRO A 303 -1.22 11.34 3.55
CA PRO A 303 -0.01 10.61 3.90
C PRO A 303 1.09 10.83 2.87
N GLY A 304 2.28 11.22 3.32
CA GLY A 304 3.49 11.23 2.49
C GLY A 304 4.44 10.10 2.90
N ARG A 305 5.52 9.91 2.14
CA ARG A 305 6.44 8.76 2.29
C ARG A 305 7.39 8.84 3.50
N MET A 306 7.28 9.82 4.40
CA MET A 306 8.18 9.97 5.56
C MET A 306 8.25 8.71 6.42
N SER A 307 7.10 8.19 6.89
CA SER A 307 7.08 7.02 7.77
C SER A 307 7.50 5.75 7.05
N ALA A 308 7.18 5.62 5.75
CA ALA A 308 7.63 4.51 4.93
C ALA A 308 9.16 4.51 4.79
N ILE A 309 9.75 5.65 4.42
CA ILE A 309 11.21 5.83 4.27
C ILE A 309 11.93 5.57 5.60
N PHE A 310 11.46 6.15 6.71
CA PHE A 310 12.03 5.90 8.03
C PHE A 310 11.98 4.42 8.42
N THR A 311 10.82 3.79 8.24
CA THR A 311 10.62 2.37 8.57
C THR A 311 11.55 1.49 7.76
N ALA A 312 11.68 1.70 6.44
CA ALA A 312 12.63 0.93 5.64
C ALA A 312 14.08 1.21 5.98
N ALA A 313 14.45 2.43 6.34
CA ALA A 313 15.80 2.74 6.79
C ALA A 313 16.15 1.91 8.03
N VAL A 314 15.22 1.75 8.98
CA VAL A 314 15.39 0.92 10.17
C VAL A 314 15.39 -0.58 9.81
N MET A 315 14.46 -1.05 8.97
CA MET A 315 14.39 -2.46 8.57
C MET A 315 15.62 -2.92 7.81
N ALA A 316 16.11 -2.11 6.86
CA ALA A 316 17.32 -2.38 6.08
C ALA A 316 18.58 -2.50 6.96
N ARG A 317 18.59 -1.84 8.12
CA ARG A 317 19.70 -1.89 9.09
C ARG A 317 19.55 -3.01 10.12
N SER A 318 18.31 -3.35 10.49
CA SER A 318 18.04 -4.22 11.63
C SER A 318 17.92 -5.70 11.26
N ALA A 319 17.52 -6.02 10.03
CA ALA A 319 16.99 -7.35 9.73
C ALA A 319 18.00 -8.37 9.18
N GLY A 320 19.18 -7.97 8.67
CA GLY A 320 20.11 -8.91 8.02
C GLY A 320 21.60 -8.53 8.03
N PRO A 321 22.50 -9.51 7.80
CA PRO A 321 23.94 -9.27 7.73
C PRO A 321 24.41 -8.70 6.38
N GLY A 322 23.60 -8.87 5.32
CA GLY A 322 23.91 -8.39 3.97
C GLY A 322 23.33 -6.99 3.69
N PRO A 323 23.77 -6.33 2.62
CA PRO A 323 23.21 -5.04 2.23
C PRO A 323 21.80 -5.19 1.64
N THR A 324 20.99 -4.13 1.79
CA THR A 324 19.63 -4.04 1.26
C THR A 324 19.56 -2.95 0.20
N ASP A 325 19.01 -3.26 -0.97
CA ASP A 325 18.70 -2.28 -2.00
C ASP A 325 17.40 -1.55 -1.62
N VAL A 326 17.46 -0.22 -1.39
CA VAL A 326 16.28 0.61 -1.12
C VAL A 326 16.06 1.55 -2.30
N LEU A 327 14.91 1.41 -2.96
CA LEU A 327 14.53 2.17 -4.15
C LEU A 327 13.40 3.14 -3.77
N VAL A 328 13.59 4.43 -4.00
CA VAL A 328 12.61 5.47 -3.67
C VAL A 328 12.13 6.15 -4.93
N HIS A 329 10.87 5.93 -5.29
CA HIS A 329 10.23 6.57 -6.43
C HIS A 329 9.74 7.99 -6.04
N ASP A 330 9.38 8.80 -7.04
CA ASP A 330 9.04 10.23 -6.89
C ASP A 330 10.10 11.04 -6.12
N TYR A 331 11.37 10.70 -6.29
CA TYR A 331 12.49 11.29 -5.54
C TYR A 331 12.68 12.79 -5.78
N GLU A 332 12.14 13.34 -6.87
CA GLU A 332 12.16 14.77 -7.16
C GLU A 332 11.29 15.58 -6.19
N ARG A 333 10.36 14.93 -5.49
CA ARG A 333 9.50 15.57 -4.50
C ARG A 333 10.25 15.82 -3.20
N GLU A 334 9.90 16.92 -2.54
CA GLU A 334 10.61 17.38 -1.36
C GLU A 334 10.57 16.37 -0.20
N VAL A 335 9.41 15.74 0.03
CA VAL A 335 9.22 14.80 1.14
C VAL A 335 10.14 13.60 0.99
N GLU A 336 10.13 12.99 -0.19
CA GLU A 336 10.91 11.81 -0.56
C GLU A 336 12.40 12.13 -0.52
N ARG A 337 12.81 13.24 -1.13
CA ARG A 337 14.20 13.68 -1.16
C ARG A 337 14.75 13.94 0.24
N VAL A 338 14.10 14.81 1.00
CA VAL A 338 14.60 15.25 2.32
C VAL A 338 14.61 14.10 3.32
N CYS A 339 13.58 13.24 3.34
CA CYS A 339 13.54 12.09 4.23
C CYS A 339 14.59 11.03 3.85
N SER A 340 14.82 10.81 2.57
CA SER A 340 15.86 9.88 2.11
C SER A 340 17.26 10.38 2.46
N GLU A 341 17.54 11.67 2.27
CA GLU A 341 18.80 12.30 2.67
C GLU A 341 19.03 12.18 4.19
N GLU A 342 17.99 12.29 5.00
CA GLU A 342 18.06 12.18 6.47
C GLU A 342 18.24 10.73 6.97
N PHE A 343 17.54 9.76 6.40
CA PHE A 343 17.45 8.40 6.95
C PHE A 343 18.20 7.33 6.13
N LEU A 344 18.26 7.47 4.81
CA LEU A 344 18.99 6.56 3.91
C LEU A 344 20.41 7.05 3.59
N CYS A 345 20.62 8.36 3.68
CA CYS A 345 21.90 9.06 3.57
C CYS A 345 22.50 9.07 2.15
N ASN A 346 22.96 10.24 1.72
CA ASN A 346 23.60 10.42 0.41
C ASN A 346 24.86 9.56 0.22
N GLU A 347 25.56 9.22 1.31
CA GLU A 347 26.71 8.31 1.28
C GLU A 347 26.36 6.89 0.81
N ASN A 348 25.08 6.49 0.89
CA ASN A 348 24.60 5.19 0.43
C ASN A 348 23.92 5.27 -0.95
N LEU A 349 23.89 6.44 -1.60
CA LEU A 349 23.24 6.63 -2.90
C LEU A 349 24.07 6.00 -4.03
N VAL A 350 23.46 5.08 -4.77
CA VAL A 350 24.07 4.35 -5.90
C VAL A 350 23.71 5.00 -7.23
N ALA A 351 22.44 5.38 -7.40
CA ALA A 351 21.94 6.00 -8.62
C ALA A 351 20.77 6.94 -8.33
N ASN A 352 20.61 7.97 -9.18
CA ASN A 352 19.50 8.91 -9.13
C ASN A 352 19.12 9.31 -10.57
N THR A 353 17.90 9.01 -11.00
CA THR A 353 17.34 9.36 -12.32
C THR A 353 16.54 10.66 -12.31
N GLY A 354 16.47 11.35 -11.17
CA GLY A 354 15.51 12.41 -10.90
C GLY A 354 14.28 11.86 -10.20
N GLN A 355 13.56 10.94 -10.86
CA GLN A 355 12.33 10.33 -10.32
C GLN A 355 12.56 9.14 -9.41
N LEU A 356 13.66 8.41 -9.59
CA LEU A 356 14.00 7.25 -8.78
C LEU A 356 15.39 7.44 -8.18
N ALA A 357 15.50 7.23 -6.87
CA ALA A 357 16.77 7.08 -6.18
C ALA A 357 16.98 5.64 -5.73
N HIS A 358 18.19 5.12 -5.92
CA HIS A 358 18.61 3.80 -5.48
C HIS A 358 19.70 3.94 -4.42
N PHE A 359 19.42 3.45 -3.22
CA PHE A 359 20.35 3.39 -2.10
C PHE A 359 20.76 1.94 -1.82
N LEU A 360 22.00 1.73 -1.41
CA LEU A 360 22.49 0.44 -0.93
C LEU A 360 22.85 0.57 0.56
N ILE A 361 21.95 0.08 1.42
CA ILE A 361 22.09 0.24 2.86
C ILE A 361 22.90 -0.93 3.42
N PRO A 362 24.00 -0.68 4.14
CA PRO A 362 24.79 -1.76 4.74
C PRO A 362 24.03 -2.41 5.92
N GLY A 363 24.03 -3.74 5.96
CA GLY A 363 23.55 -4.55 7.08
C GLY A 363 24.65 -4.92 8.09
N GLY A 364 24.29 -5.70 9.10
CA GLY A 364 25.22 -6.27 10.09
C GLY A 364 26.06 -5.21 10.84
N ASN A 365 27.36 -5.46 11.01
CA ASN A 365 28.27 -4.52 11.69
C ASN A 365 28.45 -3.18 10.94
N GLY A 366 28.06 -3.12 9.67
CA GLY A 366 27.99 -1.85 8.92
C GLY A 366 26.75 -1.01 9.25
N ALA A 367 25.73 -1.65 9.84
CA ALA A 367 24.49 -1.02 10.29
C ALA A 367 24.54 -0.49 11.73
N THR A 368 25.46 -0.99 12.56
CA THR A 368 25.63 -0.61 13.97
C THR A 368 26.28 0.77 14.08
N ARG A 369 25.51 1.80 13.75
CA ARG A 369 25.85 3.20 13.96
C ARG A 369 24.77 3.81 14.86
N ASP A 370 25.20 4.67 15.78
CA ASP A 370 24.28 5.43 16.64
C ASP A 370 23.49 6.50 15.83
N ASP A 371 23.95 6.79 14.61
CA ASP A 371 23.36 7.74 13.68
C ASP A 371 23.02 7.07 12.33
N PHE A 372 22.03 7.62 11.63
CA PHE A 372 21.68 7.15 10.28
C PHE A 372 22.83 7.39 9.30
N CYS A 373 23.44 8.59 9.33
CA CYS A 373 24.46 9.05 8.39
C CYS A 373 25.78 9.41 9.08
N ALA A 374 26.91 9.21 8.39
CA ALA A 374 28.26 9.44 8.95
C ALA A 374 28.52 10.89 9.39
N ASN A 375 28.03 11.85 8.62
CA ASN A 375 28.43 13.26 8.70
C ASN A 375 27.45 14.16 9.46
N SER A 376 26.40 13.62 10.06
CA SER A 376 25.39 14.42 10.76
C SER A 376 25.92 15.13 12.02
N THR A 377 27.04 14.67 12.57
CA THR A 377 27.69 15.28 13.75
C THR A 377 28.45 16.57 13.44
N ILE A 378 28.82 16.82 12.18
CA ILE A 378 29.57 18.03 11.79
C ILE A 378 28.63 19.22 11.51
N ALA A 379 27.41 18.95 11.04
CA ALA A 379 26.44 19.99 10.67
C ALA A 379 25.67 20.58 11.87
N GLU A 380 25.63 19.92 13.03
CA GLU A 380 25.08 20.49 14.27
C GLU A 380 26.10 21.32 15.07
N ALA A 381 27.38 21.30 14.67
CA ALA A 381 28.47 22.02 15.34
C ALA A 381 28.95 23.28 14.58
N ALA A 382 28.32 23.61 13.45
CA ALA A 382 28.56 24.80 12.63
C ALA A 382 27.27 25.63 12.56
#